data_AF-A0A1G8I6H0-F1
#
_entry.id   AF-A0A1G8I6H0-F1
#
_cell.length_a   1.000
_cell.length_b   1.000
_cell.length_c   1.000
_cell.angle_alpha   90.00
_cell.angle_beta   90.00
_cell.angle_gamma   90.00
#
_symmetry.space_group_name_H-M   'P 1'
#
loop_
_entity.id
_entity.type
_entity.pdbx_description
1 polymer ?
#
loop_
_entity_poly.entity_id
_entity_poly.type
_entity_poly.pdbx_seq_one_letter_code
_entity_poly.pdbx_strand_id
1 'polypeptide(L)'
;MNRSVAASDGRLAELDLLRFLAALAVMAFHYFVAFKSVWGERPASLFPEIAPLAGLGILGVELFFVISGFVILMSVWDRGIGRFAMSRVVRLYPAYWLSVLAVAALYGWTSATALDPKLTPGEYLLNLTMVQRGAGVADANGVYWSLWAELRFYVLIAVLMLIGVTLKRCMAFMGVWLAASVLAGWIGGELMDLLFMPKYAPYFIAGMALYLIHRFGSSVLLWGFVVVCWALAVLAATTRVAGRTQLVGPEAMPVQEWSVVAAVTVIFVLMALMAVGALRKLRWRGFGPLGGITYPLYLFHTPVAVLMVPSLREGMSPWAASIMVSVTAVAVSYLIYRLAEQPLQRLMRPRLRASAKFRRSGRLTPSALPDKGDKSSEKASVP
;
A
#
# COMPACT_ATOMS: atom_id res chain seq x y z
N MET A 1 27.14 -20.83 12.86
CA MET A 1 26.46 -20.01 13.89
C MET A 1 24.98 -19.90 13.57
N ASN A 2 24.17 -20.69 14.28
CA ASN A 2 22.70 -20.69 14.20
C ASN A 2 22.14 -19.35 14.67
N ARG A 3 21.56 -18.54 13.77
CA ARG A 3 20.77 -17.37 14.14
C ARG A 3 19.31 -17.78 14.31
N SER A 4 18.95 -18.24 15.50
CA SER A 4 17.57 -18.26 15.94
C SER A 4 17.12 -16.82 16.14
N VAL A 5 16.51 -16.23 15.11
CA VAL A 5 15.81 -14.95 15.25
C VAL A 5 14.59 -15.20 16.13
N ALA A 6 14.74 -14.90 17.42
CA ALA A 6 13.64 -14.84 18.36
C ALA A 6 12.57 -13.91 17.78
N ALA A 7 11.37 -14.44 17.60
CA ALA A 7 10.20 -13.76 17.07
C ALA A 7 9.74 -12.66 18.05
N SER A 8 10.39 -11.50 18.02
CA SER A 8 9.78 -10.26 18.53
C SER A 8 8.75 -9.80 17.50
N ASP A 9 7.48 -9.69 17.91
CA ASP A 9 6.33 -9.30 17.08
C ASP A 9 6.70 -8.29 15.97
N GLY A 10 6.69 -8.79 14.73
CA GLY A 10 7.36 -8.24 13.55
C GLY A 10 6.68 -7.03 12.93
N ARG A 11 6.72 -5.90 13.63
CA ARG A 11 6.35 -4.60 13.07
C ARG A 11 7.61 -3.82 12.68
N LEU A 12 7.79 -3.59 11.37
CA LEU A 12 8.89 -2.80 10.83
C LEU A 12 8.53 -1.31 10.94
N ALA A 13 9.04 -0.67 11.99
CA ALA A 13 8.73 0.73 12.32
C ALA A 13 9.15 1.69 11.19
N GLU A 14 10.22 1.36 10.49
CA GLU A 14 10.75 2.08 9.34
C GLU A 14 9.73 2.14 8.20
N LEU A 15 9.01 1.04 7.95
CA LEU A 15 7.96 1.00 6.93
C LEU A 15 6.74 1.82 7.30
N ASP A 16 6.42 1.92 8.59
CA ASP A 16 5.31 2.74 9.05
C ASP A 16 5.64 4.24 8.95
N LEU A 17 6.90 4.62 9.18
CA LEU A 17 7.38 5.98 8.92
C LEU A 17 7.33 6.32 7.44
N LEU A 18 7.89 5.46 6.57
CA LEU A 18 7.89 5.68 5.11
C LEU A 18 6.48 5.82 4.55
N ARG A 19 5.54 4.98 5.04
CA ARG A 19 4.11 5.09 4.72
C ARG A 19 3.52 6.43 5.15
N PHE A 20 3.81 6.88 6.36
CA PHE A 20 3.30 8.15 6.85
C PHE A 20 3.84 9.34 6.05
N LEU A 21 5.14 9.34 5.73
CA LEU A 21 5.74 10.33 4.84
C LEU A 21 5.12 10.30 3.44
N ALA A 22 4.83 9.13 2.90
CA ALA A 22 4.12 8.98 1.62
C ALA A 22 2.71 9.60 1.67
N ALA A 23 1.95 9.37 2.74
CA ALA A 23 0.62 9.99 2.91
C ALA A 23 0.70 11.52 2.99
N LEU A 24 1.68 12.05 3.73
CA LEU A 24 1.92 13.49 3.82
C LEU A 24 2.33 14.08 2.47
N ALA A 25 3.17 13.40 1.72
CA ALA A 25 3.57 13.82 0.38
C ALA A 25 2.35 13.88 -0.57
N VAL A 26 1.48 12.87 -0.55
CA VAL A 26 0.23 12.87 -1.34
C VAL A 26 -0.70 14.00 -0.91
N MET A 27 -0.85 14.23 0.40
CA MET A 27 -1.65 15.34 0.91
C MET A 27 -1.10 16.69 0.46
N ALA A 28 0.22 16.89 0.56
CA ALA A 28 0.89 18.10 0.11
C ALA A 28 0.70 18.32 -1.39
N PHE A 29 0.83 17.28 -2.20
CA PHE A 29 0.53 17.34 -3.63
C PHE A 29 -0.89 17.82 -3.90
N HIS A 30 -1.87 17.29 -3.17
CA HIS A 30 -3.25 17.70 -3.34
C HIS A 30 -3.50 19.14 -2.92
N TYR A 31 -2.99 19.55 -1.76
CA TYR A 31 -3.28 20.87 -1.20
C TYR A 31 -2.54 21.99 -1.93
N PHE A 32 -1.30 21.76 -2.35
CA PHE A 32 -0.43 22.80 -2.91
C PHE A 32 -0.31 22.75 -4.43
N VAL A 33 -0.85 21.73 -5.10
CA VAL A 33 -0.79 21.61 -6.58
C VAL A 33 -2.13 21.23 -7.20
N ALA A 34 -2.78 20.16 -6.73
CA ALA A 34 -3.89 19.55 -7.50
C ALA A 34 -5.28 20.19 -7.28
N PHE A 35 -5.59 20.73 -6.11
CA PHE A 35 -6.95 21.07 -5.69
C PHE A 35 -7.44 22.44 -6.16
N LYS A 36 -7.34 22.71 -7.47
CA LYS A 36 -7.79 23.98 -8.08
C LYS A 36 -9.25 24.33 -7.75
N SER A 37 -10.18 23.38 -7.87
CA SER A 37 -11.60 23.62 -7.60
C SER A 37 -11.91 23.91 -6.14
N VAL A 38 -11.09 23.40 -5.22
CA VAL A 38 -11.23 23.62 -3.77
C VAL A 38 -10.72 25.02 -3.39
N TRP A 39 -9.56 25.41 -3.94
CA TRP A 39 -8.98 26.74 -3.72
C TRP A 39 -9.66 27.85 -4.53
N GLY A 40 -10.29 27.54 -5.66
CA GLY A 40 -10.90 28.53 -6.56
C GLY A 40 -9.90 29.11 -7.57
N GLU A 41 -8.61 28.93 -7.31
CA GLU A 41 -7.50 29.28 -8.18
C GLU A 41 -6.44 28.16 -8.19
N ARG A 42 -5.34 28.33 -8.93
CA ARG A 42 -4.30 27.31 -9.01
C ARG A 42 -3.50 27.29 -7.70
N PRO A 43 -3.43 26.16 -6.96
CA PRO A 43 -2.65 26.14 -5.72
C PRO A 43 -1.16 26.42 -5.95
N ALA A 44 -0.62 26.04 -7.11
CA ALA A 44 0.77 26.35 -7.46
C ALA A 44 1.07 27.86 -7.56
N SER A 45 0.08 28.73 -7.83
CA SER A 45 0.26 30.19 -7.77
C SER A 45 0.15 30.74 -6.36
N LEU A 46 -0.58 30.07 -5.49
CA LEU A 46 -0.70 30.43 -4.06
C LEU A 46 0.54 30.02 -3.25
N PHE A 47 1.24 28.98 -3.69
CA PHE A 47 2.35 28.36 -2.97
C PHE A 47 3.58 28.11 -3.87
N PRO A 48 4.09 29.13 -4.58
CA PRO A 48 5.12 28.94 -5.60
C PRO A 48 6.43 28.38 -5.05
N GLU A 49 6.77 28.65 -3.78
CA GLU A 49 8.02 28.20 -3.17
C GLU A 49 8.04 26.69 -2.91
N ILE A 50 6.89 26.09 -2.60
CA ILE A 50 6.78 24.66 -2.27
C ILE A 50 6.19 23.83 -3.40
N ALA A 51 5.48 24.43 -4.36
CA ALA A 51 4.78 23.71 -5.43
C ALA A 51 5.66 22.74 -6.24
N PRO A 52 6.93 23.06 -6.59
CA PRO A 52 7.79 22.09 -7.28
C PRO A 52 8.05 20.83 -6.45
N LEU A 53 8.30 21.00 -5.15
CA LEU A 53 8.54 19.89 -4.23
C LEU A 53 7.25 19.13 -3.90
N ALA A 54 6.16 19.84 -3.59
CA ALA A 54 4.85 19.26 -3.33
C ALA A 54 4.31 18.51 -4.56
N GLY A 55 4.65 18.96 -5.77
CA GLY A 55 4.35 18.31 -7.03
C GLY A 55 4.86 16.87 -7.10
N LEU A 56 6.06 16.60 -6.55
CA LEU A 56 6.62 15.24 -6.44
C LEU A 56 5.84 14.35 -5.47
N GLY A 57 5.00 14.93 -4.61
CA GLY A 57 4.14 14.20 -3.68
C GLY A 57 3.15 13.27 -4.36
N ILE A 58 2.86 13.47 -5.66
CA ILE A 58 2.12 12.53 -6.48
C ILE A 58 2.76 11.13 -6.49
N LEU A 59 4.08 11.05 -6.31
CA LEU A 59 4.89 9.81 -6.28
C LEU A 59 4.82 9.07 -4.95
N GLY A 60 4.14 9.62 -3.93
CA GLY A 60 3.91 8.93 -2.67
C GLY A 60 3.10 7.64 -2.85
N VAL A 61 2.24 7.57 -3.87
CA VAL A 61 1.46 6.37 -4.19
C VAL A 61 2.36 5.23 -4.69
N GLU A 62 3.36 5.54 -5.50
CA GLU A 62 4.37 4.59 -5.97
C GLU A 62 5.14 3.99 -4.79
N LEU A 63 5.52 4.80 -3.79
CA LEU A 63 6.11 4.30 -2.56
C LEU A 63 5.15 3.36 -1.80
N PHE A 64 3.84 3.66 -1.76
CA PHE A 64 2.86 2.72 -1.19
C PHE A 64 2.83 1.38 -1.93
N PHE A 65 2.94 1.37 -3.26
CA PHE A 65 2.96 0.12 -4.04
C PHE A 65 4.23 -0.71 -3.79
N VAL A 66 5.42 -0.09 -3.74
CA VAL A 66 6.65 -0.81 -3.38
C VAL A 66 6.57 -1.38 -1.96
N ILE A 67 6.07 -0.58 -1.01
CA ILE A 67 5.85 -1.02 0.37
C ILE A 67 4.80 -2.15 0.43
N SER A 68 3.75 -2.10 -0.39
CA SER A 68 2.71 -3.13 -0.44
C SER A 68 3.29 -4.44 -0.97
N GLY A 69 4.05 -4.41 -2.07
CA GLY A 69 4.77 -5.59 -2.58
C GLY A 69 5.62 -6.29 -1.51
N PHE A 70 6.35 -5.49 -0.72
CA PHE A 70 7.19 -5.99 0.37
C PHE A 70 6.36 -6.62 1.49
N VAL A 71 5.41 -5.86 2.07
CA VAL A 71 4.69 -6.29 3.28
C VAL A 71 3.65 -7.37 3.00
N ILE A 72 3.04 -7.35 1.82
CA ILE A 72 2.06 -8.37 1.45
C ILE A 72 2.76 -9.72 1.29
N LEU A 73 3.88 -9.78 0.54
CA LEU A 73 4.64 -11.02 0.41
C LEU A 73 5.18 -11.52 1.76
N MET A 74 5.61 -10.59 2.63
CA MET A 74 5.94 -10.90 4.03
C MET A 74 4.77 -11.50 4.79
N SER A 75 3.57 -10.97 4.62
CA SER A 75 2.39 -11.36 5.39
C SER A 75 1.79 -12.71 4.97
N VAL A 76 2.00 -13.14 3.73
CA VAL A 76 1.46 -14.41 3.21
C VAL A 76 2.39 -15.60 3.46
N TRP A 77 3.65 -15.34 3.81
CA TRP A 77 4.61 -16.39 4.12
C TRP A 77 4.11 -17.23 5.30
N ASP A 78 3.97 -18.54 5.10
CA ASP A 78 3.41 -19.50 6.06
C ASP A 78 1.96 -19.21 6.51
N ARG A 79 1.17 -18.46 5.72
CA ARG A 79 -0.24 -18.16 6.02
C ARG A 79 -1.18 -18.71 4.95
N GLY A 80 -2.42 -19.01 5.37
CA GLY A 80 -3.50 -19.46 4.47
C GLY A 80 -4.30 -18.29 3.92
N ILE A 81 -4.89 -18.48 2.73
CA ILE A 81 -5.61 -17.46 1.96
C ILE A 81 -6.74 -16.80 2.77
N GLY A 82 -7.57 -17.57 3.49
CA GLY A 82 -8.64 -17.01 4.30
C GLY A 82 -8.15 -16.06 5.40
N ARG A 83 -7.00 -16.35 6.03
CA ARG A 83 -6.37 -15.45 7.01
C ARG A 83 -5.78 -14.20 6.34
N PHE A 84 -5.23 -14.35 5.14
CA PHE A 84 -4.76 -13.22 4.35
C PHE A 84 -5.92 -12.28 4.00
N ALA A 85 -6.99 -12.80 3.38
CA ALA A 85 -8.18 -12.03 2.99
C ALA A 85 -8.80 -11.32 4.19
N MET A 86 -9.05 -12.04 5.30
CA MET A 86 -9.57 -11.44 6.53
C MET A 86 -8.64 -10.34 7.05
N SER A 87 -7.33 -10.57 7.06
CA SER A 87 -6.37 -9.54 7.50
C SER A 87 -6.42 -8.27 6.65
N ARG A 88 -6.76 -8.38 5.34
CA ARG A 88 -6.91 -7.21 4.46
C ARG A 88 -8.23 -6.51 4.68
N VAL A 89 -9.33 -7.25 4.81
CA VAL A 89 -10.67 -6.68 5.06
C VAL A 89 -10.67 -5.84 6.34
N VAL A 90 -10.16 -6.39 7.44
CA VAL A 90 -10.09 -5.70 8.74
C VAL A 90 -9.21 -4.46 8.71
N ARG A 91 -8.22 -4.43 7.82
CA ARG A 91 -7.29 -3.32 7.72
C ARG A 91 -7.84 -2.19 6.86
N LEU A 92 -8.52 -2.49 5.76
CA LEU A 92 -8.90 -1.50 4.75
C LEU A 92 -10.36 -1.03 4.92
N TYR A 93 -11.29 -1.96 5.06
CA TYR A 93 -12.72 -1.64 4.95
C TYR A 93 -13.27 -0.67 6.01
N PRO A 94 -12.83 -0.68 7.28
CA PRO A 94 -13.45 0.19 8.29
C PRO A 94 -13.30 1.68 7.98
N ALA A 95 -12.06 2.16 7.77
CA ALA A 95 -11.84 3.57 7.42
C ALA A 95 -12.30 3.87 6.00
N TYR A 96 -12.24 2.90 5.08
CA TYR A 96 -12.78 3.06 3.73
C TYR A 96 -14.29 3.31 3.72
N TRP A 97 -15.08 2.50 4.43
CA TRP A 97 -16.53 2.70 4.56
C TRP A 97 -16.85 4.03 5.19
N LEU A 98 -16.18 4.40 6.28
CA LEU A 98 -16.37 5.71 6.89
C LEU A 98 -16.03 6.85 5.91
N SER A 99 -15.01 6.68 5.06
CA SER A 99 -14.65 7.65 4.04
C SER A 99 -15.72 7.75 2.94
N VAL A 100 -16.26 6.63 2.47
CA VAL A 100 -17.38 6.63 1.50
C VAL A 100 -18.60 7.34 2.09
N LEU A 101 -18.96 7.01 3.34
CA LEU A 101 -20.10 7.64 4.03
C LEU A 101 -19.86 9.13 4.29
N ALA A 102 -18.65 9.53 4.66
CA ALA A 102 -18.29 10.93 4.88
C ALA A 102 -18.38 11.74 3.58
N VAL A 103 -17.94 11.18 2.45
CA VAL A 103 -18.09 11.78 1.14
C VAL A 103 -19.56 11.88 0.73
N ALA A 104 -20.34 10.82 0.90
CA ALA A 104 -21.77 10.83 0.61
C ALA A 104 -22.51 11.89 1.45
N ALA A 105 -22.17 12.00 2.74
CA ALA A 105 -22.71 13.03 3.63
C ALA A 105 -22.28 14.43 3.23
N LEU A 106 -21.00 14.62 2.85
CA LEU A 106 -20.48 15.91 2.39
C LEU A 106 -21.30 16.44 1.20
N TYR A 107 -21.49 15.64 0.16
CA TYR A 107 -22.22 16.08 -1.03
C TYR A 107 -23.75 15.99 -0.89
N GLY A 108 -24.27 15.17 0.03
CA GLY A 108 -25.70 15.04 0.29
C GLY A 108 -26.28 16.09 1.25
N TRP A 109 -25.46 16.64 2.15
CA TRP A 109 -25.92 17.58 3.19
C TRP A 109 -25.27 18.97 3.13
N THR A 110 -24.30 19.19 2.25
CA THR A 110 -23.69 20.51 2.05
C THR A 110 -23.87 20.97 0.61
N SER A 111 -23.64 22.26 0.36
CA SER A 111 -23.62 22.84 -0.99
C SER A 111 -22.24 22.75 -1.66
N ALA A 112 -21.33 21.91 -1.16
CA ALA A 112 -20.00 21.76 -1.72
C ALA A 112 -20.06 21.18 -3.15
N THR A 113 -19.46 21.86 -4.11
CA THR A 113 -19.39 21.41 -5.52
C THR A 113 -17.98 21.03 -5.94
N ALA A 114 -16.96 21.40 -5.16
CA ALA A 114 -15.57 21.09 -5.46
C ALA A 114 -15.32 19.59 -5.34
N LEU A 115 -14.73 19.00 -6.39
CA LEU A 115 -14.39 17.57 -6.47
C LEU A 115 -15.59 16.61 -6.33
N ASP A 116 -16.82 17.10 -6.52
CA ASP A 116 -18.03 16.29 -6.47
C ASP A 116 -17.98 15.13 -7.50
N PRO A 117 -18.04 13.87 -7.07
CA PRO A 117 -18.00 12.72 -7.96
C PRO A 117 -19.32 12.50 -8.72
N LYS A 118 -20.39 13.26 -8.40
CA LYS A 118 -21.72 13.22 -9.03
C LYS A 118 -22.35 11.83 -9.04
N LEU A 119 -22.21 11.12 -7.91
CA LEU A 119 -22.71 9.76 -7.75
C LEU A 119 -24.17 9.74 -7.29
N THR A 120 -24.93 8.79 -7.81
CA THR A 120 -26.23 8.38 -7.28
C THR A 120 -26.09 7.59 -5.98
N PRO A 121 -27.15 7.45 -5.16
CA PRO A 121 -27.10 6.60 -3.96
C PRO A 121 -26.69 5.14 -4.25
N GLY A 122 -27.13 4.58 -5.38
CA GLY A 122 -26.74 3.22 -5.80
C GLY A 122 -25.24 3.10 -6.10
N GLU A 123 -24.64 4.12 -6.70
CA GLU A 123 -23.20 4.16 -6.99
C GLU A 123 -22.36 4.35 -5.72
N TYR A 124 -22.87 5.06 -4.71
CA TYR A 124 -22.25 5.08 -3.37
C TYR A 124 -22.27 3.70 -2.71
N LEU A 125 -23.37 2.95 -2.83
CA LEU A 125 -23.43 1.57 -2.33
C LEU A 125 -22.42 0.67 -3.04
N LEU A 126 -22.26 0.82 -4.35
CA LEU A 126 -21.23 0.10 -5.09
C LEU A 126 -19.82 0.49 -4.63
N ASN A 127 -19.58 1.78 -4.36
CA ASN A 127 -18.31 2.24 -3.81
C ASN A 127 -17.98 1.58 -2.46
N LEU A 128 -18.95 1.19 -1.63
CA LEU A 128 -18.67 0.45 -0.37
C LEU A 128 -17.99 -0.92 -0.59
N THR A 129 -17.99 -1.44 -1.83
CA THR A 129 -17.36 -2.72 -2.18
C THR A 129 -15.92 -2.57 -2.68
N MET A 130 -15.45 -1.34 -2.96
CA MET A 130 -14.15 -1.06 -3.58
C MET A 130 -14.01 -1.56 -5.03
N VAL A 131 -15.08 -2.08 -5.66
CA VAL A 131 -15.06 -2.61 -7.05
C VAL A 131 -15.66 -1.68 -8.10
N GLN A 132 -16.05 -0.44 -7.73
CA GLN A 132 -16.74 0.52 -8.59
C GLN A 132 -16.06 0.74 -9.94
N ARG A 133 -14.72 0.80 -9.97
CA ARG A 133 -13.96 0.98 -11.22
C ARG A 133 -14.12 -0.20 -12.18
N GLY A 134 -14.20 -1.43 -11.66
CA GLY A 134 -14.44 -2.62 -12.47
C GLY A 134 -15.84 -2.65 -13.09
N ALA A 135 -16.78 -1.90 -12.53
CA ALA A 135 -18.13 -1.73 -13.04
C ALA A 135 -18.32 -0.44 -13.86
N GLY A 136 -17.24 0.30 -14.16
CA GLY A 136 -17.31 1.56 -14.91
C GLY A 136 -17.87 2.74 -14.12
N VAL A 137 -18.02 2.63 -12.80
CA VAL A 137 -18.55 3.68 -11.91
C VAL A 137 -17.39 4.51 -11.33
N ALA A 138 -17.62 5.82 -11.22
CA ALA A 138 -16.63 6.75 -10.67
C ALA A 138 -16.33 6.47 -9.18
N ASP A 139 -15.10 6.79 -8.77
CA ASP A 139 -14.72 6.73 -7.36
C ASP A 139 -15.39 7.86 -6.59
N ALA A 140 -15.99 7.55 -5.44
CA ALA A 140 -16.50 8.57 -4.54
C ALA A 140 -15.40 9.53 -4.07
N ASN A 141 -14.17 9.04 -3.90
CA ASN A 141 -13.02 9.87 -3.60
C ASN A 141 -11.90 9.57 -4.59
N GLY A 142 -11.31 10.63 -5.16
CA GLY A 142 -10.27 10.54 -6.19
C GLY A 142 -9.01 9.78 -5.78
N VAL A 143 -8.82 9.40 -4.51
CA VAL A 143 -7.71 8.54 -4.07
C VAL A 143 -7.99 7.04 -4.17
N TYR A 144 -9.23 6.62 -4.45
CA TYR A 144 -9.60 5.20 -4.43
C TYR A 144 -9.03 4.38 -5.59
N TRP A 145 -8.56 5.02 -6.67
CA TRP A 145 -7.89 4.32 -7.77
C TRP A 145 -6.68 3.50 -7.32
N SER A 146 -5.96 3.97 -6.30
CA SER A 146 -4.79 3.26 -5.77
C SER A 146 -5.22 2.01 -4.97
N LEU A 147 -6.36 2.09 -4.28
CA LEU A 147 -6.96 0.96 -3.56
C LEU A 147 -7.48 -0.09 -4.53
N TRP A 148 -8.05 0.33 -5.67
CA TRP A 148 -8.42 -0.58 -6.75
C TRP A 148 -7.20 -1.32 -7.32
N ALA A 149 -6.09 -0.62 -7.54
CA ALA A 149 -4.83 -1.25 -7.91
C ALA A 149 -4.37 -2.26 -6.83
N GLU A 150 -4.42 -1.89 -5.56
CA GLU A 150 -4.02 -2.75 -4.46
C GLU A 150 -4.92 -3.99 -4.31
N LEU A 151 -6.24 -3.88 -4.51
CA LEU A 151 -7.16 -5.00 -4.49
C LEU A 151 -6.84 -6.03 -5.58
N ARG A 152 -6.53 -5.57 -6.79
CA ARG A 152 -6.09 -6.44 -7.90
C ARG A 152 -4.77 -7.13 -7.60
N PHE A 153 -3.82 -6.41 -6.99
CA PHE A 153 -2.59 -7.02 -6.48
C PHE A 153 -2.88 -8.11 -5.43
N TYR A 154 -3.86 -7.92 -4.55
CA TYR A 154 -4.23 -8.96 -3.58
C TYR A 154 -4.81 -10.21 -4.23
N VAL A 155 -5.57 -10.07 -5.31
CA VAL A 155 -6.05 -11.21 -6.11
C VAL A 155 -4.87 -11.96 -6.72
N LEU A 156 -3.91 -11.25 -7.32
CA LEU A 156 -2.69 -11.84 -7.87
C LEU A 156 -1.87 -12.59 -6.80
N ILE A 157 -1.77 -12.03 -5.60
CA ILE A 157 -1.11 -12.69 -4.47
C ILE A 157 -1.91 -13.91 -3.98
N ALA A 158 -3.24 -13.86 -3.98
CA ALA A 158 -4.06 -15.02 -3.67
C ALA A 158 -3.82 -16.17 -4.66
N VAL A 159 -3.65 -15.87 -5.95
CA VAL A 159 -3.24 -16.85 -6.97
C VAL A 159 -1.86 -17.43 -6.64
N LEU A 160 -0.86 -16.59 -6.32
CA LEU A 160 0.46 -17.07 -5.87
C LEU A 160 0.36 -17.99 -4.63
N MET A 161 -0.52 -17.67 -3.69
CA MET A 161 -0.75 -18.51 -2.51
C MET A 161 -1.37 -19.87 -2.84
N LEU A 162 -2.23 -19.96 -3.85
CA LEU A 162 -2.78 -21.24 -4.35
C LEU A 162 -1.69 -22.13 -4.96
N ILE A 163 -0.76 -21.53 -5.70
CA ILE A 163 0.41 -22.22 -6.27
C ILE A 163 1.41 -22.60 -5.16
N GLY A 164 1.49 -21.79 -4.11
CA GLY A 164 2.33 -21.98 -2.93
C GLY A 164 3.52 -21.01 -2.88
N VAL A 165 3.77 -20.47 -1.68
CA VAL A 165 4.75 -19.40 -1.45
C VAL A 165 6.13 -20.01 -1.14
N THR A 166 6.99 -20.13 -2.15
CA THR A 166 8.39 -20.51 -2.01
C THR A 166 9.28 -19.56 -2.79
N LEU A 167 10.58 -19.45 -2.44
CA LEU A 167 11.51 -18.54 -3.13
C LEU A 167 11.48 -18.74 -4.67
N LYS A 168 11.58 -19.99 -5.14
CA LYS A 168 11.54 -20.33 -6.58
C LYS A 168 10.22 -19.92 -7.23
N ARG A 169 9.08 -20.22 -6.60
CA ARG A 169 7.74 -19.89 -7.13
C ARG A 169 7.50 -18.39 -7.13
N CYS A 170 7.96 -17.66 -6.12
CA CYS A 170 7.89 -16.20 -6.09
C CYS A 170 8.72 -15.57 -7.22
N MET A 171 9.95 -16.05 -7.46
CA MET A 171 10.78 -15.55 -8.57
C MET A 171 10.16 -15.84 -9.93
N ALA A 172 9.63 -17.05 -10.13
CA ALA A 172 8.93 -17.40 -11.37
C ALA A 172 7.68 -16.52 -11.57
N PHE A 173 6.87 -16.35 -10.53
CA PHE A 173 5.69 -15.48 -10.56
C PHE A 173 6.05 -14.03 -10.88
N MET A 174 7.08 -13.47 -10.24
CA MET A 174 7.57 -12.12 -10.54
C MET A 174 8.04 -12.00 -12.00
N GLY A 175 8.78 -12.99 -12.51
CA GLY A 175 9.24 -13.02 -13.90
C GLY A 175 8.09 -13.06 -14.91
N VAL A 176 7.13 -13.97 -14.71
CA VAL A 176 5.96 -14.10 -15.58
C VAL A 176 5.10 -12.84 -15.52
N TRP A 177 4.82 -12.31 -14.33
CA TRP A 177 4.01 -11.11 -14.19
C TRP A 177 4.70 -9.89 -14.78
N LEU A 178 6.01 -9.74 -14.60
CA LEU A 178 6.78 -8.65 -15.20
C LEU A 178 6.75 -8.72 -16.72
N ALA A 179 7.02 -9.88 -17.30
CA ALA A 179 6.99 -10.08 -18.75
C ALA A 179 5.58 -9.83 -19.33
N ALA A 180 4.55 -10.36 -18.68
CA ALA A 180 3.16 -10.12 -19.07
C ALA A 180 2.78 -8.64 -18.95
N SER A 181 3.29 -7.93 -17.94
CA SER A 181 3.06 -6.49 -17.75
C SER A 181 3.74 -5.65 -18.83
N VAL A 182 4.97 -6.01 -19.23
CA VAL A 182 5.65 -5.36 -20.34
C VAL A 182 4.85 -5.59 -21.63
N LEU A 183 4.51 -6.84 -21.95
CA LEU A 183 3.73 -7.16 -23.15
C LEU A 183 2.36 -6.45 -23.16
N ALA A 184 1.66 -6.44 -22.01
CA ALA A 184 0.40 -5.72 -21.83
C ALA A 184 0.54 -4.21 -22.08
N GLY A 185 1.66 -3.61 -21.68
CA GLY A 185 1.94 -2.20 -21.95
C GLY A 185 2.14 -1.89 -23.43
N TRP A 186 2.63 -2.86 -24.21
CA TRP A 186 2.82 -2.72 -25.67
C TRP A 186 1.53 -2.98 -26.45
N ILE A 187 0.78 -4.02 -26.10
CA ILE A 187 -0.50 -4.35 -26.75
C ILE A 187 -1.56 -3.29 -26.41
N GLY A 188 -1.58 -2.82 -25.17
CA GLY A 188 -2.61 -1.92 -24.66
C GLY A 188 -3.96 -2.63 -24.44
N GLY A 189 -4.99 -1.82 -24.18
CA GLY A 189 -6.35 -2.29 -23.98
C GLY A 189 -6.75 -2.47 -22.50
N GLU A 190 -8.06 -2.35 -22.25
CA GLU A 190 -8.62 -2.35 -20.90
C GLU A 190 -8.42 -3.69 -20.18
N LEU A 191 -8.58 -4.82 -20.88
CA LEU A 191 -8.38 -6.14 -20.30
C LEU A 191 -6.92 -6.35 -19.84
N MET A 192 -5.96 -5.88 -20.63
CA MET A 192 -4.55 -5.97 -20.30
C MET A 192 -4.19 -5.10 -19.09
N ASP A 193 -4.73 -3.87 -19.03
CA ASP A 193 -4.55 -3.00 -17.86
C ASP A 193 -5.21 -3.59 -16.60
N LEU A 194 -6.42 -4.15 -16.76
CA LEU A 194 -7.18 -4.77 -15.69
C LEU A 194 -6.40 -5.93 -15.06
N LEU A 195 -5.87 -6.84 -15.88
CA LEU A 195 -5.23 -8.08 -15.42
C LEU A 195 -3.79 -7.89 -14.94
N PHE A 196 -2.97 -7.14 -15.69
CA PHE A 196 -1.53 -7.12 -15.48
C PHE A 196 -1.01 -5.83 -14.87
N MET A 197 -1.79 -4.75 -14.87
CA MET A 197 -1.41 -3.48 -14.24
C MET A 197 -0.06 -2.94 -14.74
N PRO A 198 0.16 -2.80 -16.06
CA PRO A 198 1.48 -2.52 -16.64
C PRO A 198 2.16 -1.28 -16.05
N LYS A 199 1.37 -0.26 -15.68
CA LYS A 199 1.85 1.00 -15.07
C LYS A 199 2.30 0.84 -13.61
N TYR A 200 1.84 -0.19 -12.90
CA TYR A 200 2.00 -0.34 -11.45
C TYR A 200 2.76 -1.60 -11.03
N ALA A 201 2.74 -2.65 -11.87
CA ALA A 201 3.40 -3.92 -11.61
C ALA A 201 4.89 -3.79 -11.24
N PRO A 202 5.71 -2.92 -11.88
CA PRO A 202 7.12 -2.76 -11.50
C PRO A 202 7.31 -2.40 -10.02
N TYR A 203 6.44 -1.56 -9.45
CA TYR A 203 6.54 -1.17 -8.05
C TYR A 203 6.25 -2.33 -7.10
N PHE A 204 5.16 -3.08 -7.34
CA PHE A 204 4.81 -4.25 -6.52
C PHE A 204 5.88 -5.34 -6.61
N ILE A 205 6.36 -5.64 -7.83
CA ILE A 205 7.38 -6.66 -8.08
C ILE A 205 8.71 -6.27 -7.42
N ALA A 206 9.13 -5.01 -7.52
CA ALA A 206 10.30 -4.51 -6.80
C ALA A 206 10.17 -4.71 -5.29
N GLY A 207 9.01 -4.38 -4.72
CA GLY A 207 8.70 -4.62 -3.31
C GLY A 207 8.82 -6.09 -2.91
N MET A 208 8.28 -7.00 -3.74
CA MET A 208 8.40 -8.45 -3.54
C MET A 208 9.85 -8.92 -3.57
N ALA A 209 10.64 -8.49 -4.56
CA ALA A 209 12.05 -8.84 -4.68
C ALA A 209 12.86 -8.33 -3.48
N LEU A 210 12.60 -7.10 -3.03
CA LEU A 210 13.22 -6.51 -1.85
C LEU A 210 12.90 -7.27 -0.56
N TYR A 211 11.67 -7.78 -0.42
CA TYR A 211 11.35 -8.66 0.71
C TYR A 211 12.09 -10.00 0.63
N LEU A 212 12.25 -10.59 -0.56
CA LEU A 212 13.04 -11.80 -0.73
C LEU A 212 14.52 -11.56 -0.39
N ILE A 213 15.08 -10.41 -0.75
CA ILE A 213 16.43 -9.99 -0.32
C ILE A 213 16.50 -9.89 1.21
N HIS A 214 15.50 -9.25 1.82
CA HIS A 214 15.42 -9.12 3.27
C HIS A 214 15.38 -10.47 4.00
N ARG A 215 14.66 -11.45 3.44
CA ARG A 215 14.43 -12.76 4.08
C ARG A 215 15.54 -13.78 3.79
N PHE A 216 16.01 -13.85 2.55
CA PHE A 216 16.93 -14.89 2.06
C PHE A 216 18.35 -14.38 1.79
N GLY A 217 18.57 -13.06 1.85
CA GLY A 217 19.82 -12.42 1.49
C GLY A 217 19.87 -11.98 0.02
N SER A 218 20.92 -11.22 -0.29
CA SER A 218 21.16 -10.68 -1.64
C SER A 218 21.46 -11.79 -2.65
N SER A 219 20.91 -11.67 -3.85
CA SER A 219 21.31 -12.46 -5.01
C SER A 219 21.29 -11.58 -6.26
N VAL A 220 22.14 -11.91 -7.25
CA VAL A 220 22.22 -11.18 -8.52
C VAL A 220 20.86 -11.11 -9.21
N LEU A 221 20.12 -12.23 -9.22
CA LEU A 221 18.80 -12.29 -9.84
C LEU A 221 17.77 -11.39 -9.15
N LEU A 222 17.74 -11.36 -7.81
CA LEU A 222 16.81 -10.49 -7.07
C LEU A 222 17.12 -9.01 -7.29
N TRP A 223 18.41 -8.64 -7.32
CA TRP A 223 18.81 -7.28 -7.68
C TRP A 223 18.50 -6.96 -9.15
N GLY A 224 18.62 -7.93 -10.06
CA GLY A 224 18.19 -7.80 -11.45
C GLY A 224 16.71 -7.42 -11.55
N PHE A 225 15.82 -8.07 -10.80
CA PHE A 225 14.41 -7.67 -10.70
C PHE A 225 14.25 -6.22 -10.22
N VAL A 226 14.97 -5.82 -9.17
CA VAL A 226 14.89 -4.47 -8.61
C VAL A 226 15.34 -3.41 -9.64
N VAL A 227 16.45 -3.65 -10.35
CA VAL A 227 16.99 -2.70 -11.34
C VAL A 227 16.08 -2.59 -12.56
N VAL A 228 15.58 -3.71 -13.10
CA VAL A 228 14.64 -3.68 -14.23
C VAL A 228 13.34 -2.98 -13.82
N CYS A 229 12.80 -3.30 -12.64
CA CYS A 229 11.59 -2.64 -12.15
C CYS A 229 11.81 -1.14 -11.88
N TRP A 230 13.00 -0.74 -11.43
CA TRP A 230 13.36 0.68 -11.27
C TRP A 230 13.34 1.41 -12.61
N ALA A 231 13.96 0.85 -13.65
CA ALA A 231 13.97 1.46 -14.98
C ALA A 231 12.55 1.63 -15.55
N LEU A 232 11.71 0.59 -15.43
CA LEU A 232 10.31 0.64 -15.85
C LEU A 232 9.48 1.61 -15.00
N ALA A 233 9.74 1.69 -13.69
CA ALA A 233 9.10 2.64 -12.79
C ALA A 233 9.45 4.08 -13.17
N VAL A 234 10.71 4.38 -13.46
CA VAL A 234 11.14 5.70 -13.92
C VAL A 234 10.37 6.10 -15.18
N LEU A 235 10.34 5.23 -16.20
CA LEU A 235 9.59 5.47 -17.44
C LEU A 235 8.10 5.71 -17.19
N ALA A 236 7.46 4.88 -16.35
CA ALA A 236 6.05 5.00 -16.04
C ALA A 236 5.74 6.29 -15.27
N ALA A 237 6.59 6.68 -14.31
CA ALA A 237 6.42 7.88 -13.50
C ALA A 237 6.63 9.15 -14.32
N THR A 238 7.68 9.23 -15.13
CA THR A 238 7.95 10.40 -15.99
C THR A 238 6.82 10.57 -17.00
N THR A 239 6.36 9.49 -17.63
CA THR A 239 5.21 9.52 -18.55
C THR A 239 3.93 10.01 -17.85
N ARG A 240 3.66 9.52 -16.64
CA ARG A 240 2.48 9.92 -15.85
C ARG A 240 2.52 11.40 -15.47
N VAL A 241 3.66 11.89 -15.01
CA VAL A 241 3.84 13.29 -14.61
C VAL A 241 3.79 14.19 -15.84
N ALA A 242 4.50 13.85 -16.92
CA ALA A 242 4.48 14.60 -18.17
C ALA A 242 3.08 14.71 -18.76
N GLY A 243 2.32 13.60 -18.79
CA GLY A 243 0.93 13.61 -19.23
C GLY A 243 0.04 14.52 -18.39
N ARG A 244 0.25 14.57 -17.06
CA ARG A 244 -0.46 15.53 -16.20
C ARG A 244 -0.05 16.97 -16.50
N THR A 245 1.24 17.24 -16.65
CA THR A 245 1.76 18.58 -16.99
C THR A 245 1.20 19.07 -18.32
N GLN A 246 1.05 18.19 -19.32
CA GLN A 246 0.39 18.52 -20.58
C GLN A 246 -1.09 18.87 -20.40
N LEU A 247 -1.81 18.15 -19.52
CA LEU A 247 -3.23 18.38 -19.27
C LEU A 247 -3.53 19.68 -18.51
N VAL A 248 -2.71 20.04 -17.52
CA VAL A 248 -2.99 21.20 -16.63
C VAL A 248 -2.11 22.43 -16.90
N GLY A 249 -1.05 22.26 -17.69
CA GLY A 249 -0.04 23.28 -17.97
C GLY A 249 1.12 23.28 -16.97
N PRO A 250 2.33 23.72 -17.39
CA PRO A 250 3.53 23.73 -16.55
C PRO A 250 3.43 24.64 -15.32
N GLU A 251 2.65 25.73 -15.40
CA GLU A 251 2.39 26.61 -14.25
C GLU A 251 1.59 25.91 -13.15
N ALA A 252 0.67 25.02 -13.52
CA ALA A 252 -0.16 24.28 -12.57
C ALA A 252 0.51 22.98 -12.08
N MET A 253 1.53 22.49 -12.80
CA MET A 253 2.32 21.32 -12.44
C MET A 253 3.82 21.62 -12.65
N PRO A 254 4.45 22.42 -11.77
CA PRO A 254 5.81 22.90 -11.94
C PRO A 254 6.86 21.83 -11.54
N VAL A 255 6.74 20.63 -12.09
CA VAL A 255 7.61 19.48 -11.81
C VAL A 255 8.48 19.20 -13.03
N GLN A 256 9.79 19.19 -12.82
CA GLN A 256 10.77 18.90 -13.87
C GLN A 256 11.01 17.40 -13.99
N GLU A 257 11.25 16.89 -15.19
CA GLU A 257 11.41 15.46 -15.44
C GLU A 257 12.53 14.82 -14.61
N TRP A 258 13.71 15.45 -14.55
CA TRP A 258 14.85 14.93 -13.76
C TRP A 258 14.49 14.76 -12.28
N SER A 259 13.63 15.62 -11.74
CA SER A 259 13.20 15.56 -10.34
C SER A 259 12.29 14.35 -10.07
N VAL A 260 11.52 13.92 -11.08
CA VAL A 260 10.73 12.67 -11.05
C VAL A 260 11.68 11.47 -11.03
N VAL A 261 12.68 11.43 -11.91
CA VAL A 261 13.70 10.38 -11.95
C VAL A 261 14.42 10.28 -10.59
N ALA A 262 14.83 11.41 -10.03
CA ALA A 262 15.48 11.48 -8.73
C ALA A 262 14.57 10.95 -7.60
N ALA A 263 13.31 11.39 -7.55
CA ALA A 263 12.35 10.96 -6.53
C ALA A 263 12.07 9.44 -6.57
N VAL A 264 11.84 8.87 -7.77
CA VAL A 264 11.68 7.42 -7.93
C VAL A 264 12.95 6.67 -7.51
N THR A 265 14.12 7.19 -7.87
CA THR A 265 15.40 6.60 -7.46
C THR A 265 15.57 6.61 -5.94
N VAL A 266 15.23 7.72 -5.28
CA VAL A 266 15.24 7.81 -3.81
C VAL A 266 14.29 6.79 -3.19
N ILE A 267 13.08 6.61 -3.73
CA ILE A 267 12.13 5.58 -3.27
C ILE A 267 12.77 4.19 -3.31
N PHE A 268 13.37 3.81 -4.45
CA PHE A 268 14.00 2.50 -4.62
C PHE A 268 15.23 2.33 -3.72
N VAL A 269 16.08 3.35 -3.59
CA VAL A 269 17.25 3.32 -2.70
C VAL A 269 16.84 3.18 -1.25
N LEU A 270 15.86 3.94 -0.77
CA LEU A 270 15.36 3.83 0.61
C LEU A 270 14.81 2.43 0.90
N MET A 271 14.03 1.87 -0.03
CA MET A 271 13.48 0.53 0.09
C MET A 271 14.57 -0.56 0.01
N ALA A 272 15.61 -0.36 -0.81
CA ALA A 272 16.80 -1.21 -0.86
C ALA A 272 17.60 -1.20 0.45
N LEU A 273 17.87 -0.01 1.01
CA LEU A 273 18.54 0.16 2.30
C LEU A 273 17.75 -0.49 3.45
N MET A 274 16.42 -0.40 3.40
CA MET A 274 15.53 -1.09 4.32
C MET A 274 15.66 -2.61 4.18
N ALA A 275 15.61 -3.13 2.95
CA ALA A 275 15.68 -4.56 2.67
C ALA A 275 16.99 -5.19 3.18
N VAL A 276 18.14 -4.55 2.95
CA VAL A 276 19.45 -5.03 3.44
C VAL A 276 19.68 -4.78 4.94
N GLY A 277 18.75 -4.11 5.61
CA GLY A 277 18.80 -3.85 7.05
C GLY A 277 19.71 -2.69 7.47
N ALA A 278 20.12 -1.83 6.54
CA ALA A 278 20.93 -0.65 6.85
C ALA A 278 20.17 0.36 7.74
N LEU A 279 18.84 0.39 7.63
CA LEU A 279 17.98 1.29 8.41
C LEU A 279 17.57 0.74 9.79
N ARG A 280 18.09 -0.42 10.22
CA ARG A 280 17.72 -1.04 11.51
C ARG A 280 18.02 -0.18 12.73
N LYS A 281 18.90 0.81 12.63
CA LYS A 281 19.19 1.77 13.72
C LYS A 281 18.08 2.81 13.92
N LEU A 282 17.21 3.00 12.92
CA LEU A 282 16.08 3.94 12.98
C LEU A 282 14.84 3.34 13.68
N ARG A 283 14.99 2.22 14.41
CA ARG A 283 13.90 1.53 15.13
C ARG A 283 13.46 2.31 16.36
N TRP A 284 12.77 3.42 16.16
CA TRP A 284 12.13 4.15 17.26
C TRP A 284 10.73 3.61 17.53
N ARG A 285 10.44 3.32 18.80
CA ARG A 285 9.14 2.78 19.26
C ARG A 285 7.98 3.76 19.07
N GLY A 286 8.26 5.05 18.88
CA GLY A 286 7.29 6.12 18.66
C GLY A 286 6.59 6.11 17.30
N PHE A 287 7.05 5.33 16.32
CA PHE A 287 6.43 5.27 14.99
C PHE A 287 5.19 4.35 14.90
N GLY A 288 4.92 3.58 15.96
CA GLY A 288 3.77 2.66 16.00
C GLY A 288 2.40 3.35 15.79
N PRO A 289 2.12 4.50 16.42
CA PRO A 289 0.91 5.28 16.16
C PRO A 289 0.85 5.87 14.75
N LEU A 290 1.99 6.29 14.17
CA LEU A 290 2.03 6.91 12.84
C LEU A 290 1.48 6.00 11.75
N GLY A 291 1.88 4.72 11.75
CA GLY A 291 1.36 3.74 10.79
C GLY A 291 -0.14 3.46 10.92
N GLY A 292 -0.75 3.76 12.07
CA GLY A 292 -2.19 3.66 12.27
C GLY A 292 -2.97 4.84 11.69
N ILE A 293 -2.38 6.03 11.71
CA ILE A 293 -3.02 7.27 11.20
C ILE A 293 -2.85 7.39 9.69
N THR A 294 -1.81 6.78 9.10
CA THR A 294 -1.51 6.88 7.66
C THR A 294 -2.72 6.60 6.77
N TYR A 295 -3.44 5.50 7.00
CA TYR A 295 -4.50 5.08 6.10
C TYR A 295 -5.74 5.99 6.20
N PRO A 296 -6.25 6.33 7.40
CA PRO A 296 -7.24 7.39 7.54
C PRO A 296 -6.79 8.73 6.95
N LEU A 297 -5.53 9.15 7.14
CA LEU A 297 -5.02 10.39 6.56
C LEU A 297 -5.07 10.37 5.03
N TYR A 298 -4.69 9.26 4.42
CA TYR A 298 -4.78 9.07 2.98
C TYR A 298 -6.23 9.16 2.47
N LEU A 299 -7.23 8.74 3.24
CA LEU A 299 -8.64 8.79 2.83
C LEU A 299 -9.28 10.16 3.10
N PHE A 300 -9.04 10.74 4.27
CA PHE A 300 -9.81 11.87 4.78
C PHE A 300 -9.21 13.25 4.46
N HIS A 301 -7.97 13.34 3.97
CA HIS A 301 -7.40 14.64 3.61
C HIS A 301 -8.20 15.35 2.49
N THR A 302 -8.79 14.61 1.54
CA THR A 302 -9.64 15.19 0.49
C THR A 302 -10.95 15.77 1.04
N PRO A 303 -11.84 14.99 1.69
CA PRO A 303 -13.11 15.54 2.18
C PRO A 303 -12.92 16.64 3.23
N VAL A 304 -11.87 16.57 4.06
CA VAL A 304 -11.54 17.65 5.01
C VAL A 304 -11.19 18.94 4.28
N ALA A 305 -10.39 18.87 3.21
CA ALA A 305 -10.05 20.06 2.42
C ALA A 305 -11.26 20.64 1.69
N VAL A 306 -12.10 19.78 1.08
CA VAL A 306 -13.32 20.22 0.39
C VAL A 306 -14.27 20.94 1.34
N LEU A 307 -14.42 20.45 2.57
CA LEU A 307 -15.30 21.05 3.57
C LEU A 307 -14.75 22.39 4.09
N MET A 308 -13.45 22.47 4.37
CA MET A 308 -12.89 23.61 5.10
C MET A 308 -12.37 24.73 4.20
N VAL A 309 -11.55 24.40 3.19
CA VAL A 309 -10.79 25.42 2.42
C VAL A 309 -11.70 26.49 1.78
N PRO A 310 -12.86 26.18 1.18
CA PRO A 310 -13.70 27.20 0.57
C PRO A 310 -14.16 28.30 1.54
N SER A 311 -14.39 27.94 2.82
CA SER A 311 -14.78 28.89 3.87
C SER A 311 -13.60 29.67 4.46
N LEU A 312 -12.39 29.12 4.38
CA LEU A 312 -11.19 29.71 4.99
C LEU A 312 -10.42 30.62 4.05
N ARG A 313 -10.45 30.35 2.75
CA ARG A 313 -9.67 31.09 1.74
C ARG A 313 -10.06 32.57 1.63
N GLU A 314 -11.26 32.95 2.07
CA GLU A 314 -11.75 34.33 2.01
C GLU A 314 -11.34 35.15 3.24
N GLY A 315 -11.15 34.51 4.40
CA GLY A 315 -10.88 35.17 5.68
C GLY A 315 -9.46 35.02 6.22
N MET A 316 -8.61 34.22 5.56
CA MET A 316 -7.27 33.89 6.03
C MET A 316 -6.27 33.82 4.87
N SER A 317 -4.98 33.97 5.17
CA SER A 317 -3.94 33.71 4.18
C SER A 317 -3.93 32.23 3.75
N PRO A 318 -3.53 31.91 2.50
CA PRO A 318 -3.46 30.52 2.03
C PRO A 318 -2.61 29.61 2.92
N TRP A 319 -1.51 30.13 3.46
CA TRP A 319 -0.65 29.41 4.41
C TRP A 319 -1.37 29.08 5.72
N ALA A 320 -2.07 30.05 6.32
CA ALA A 320 -2.80 29.80 7.56
C ALA A 320 -3.96 28.80 7.35
N ALA A 321 -4.70 28.92 6.24
CA ALA A 321 -5.74 27.97 5.86
C ALA A 321 -5.18 26.56 5.65
N SER A 322 -4.09 26.41 4.88
CA SER A 322 -3.48 25.10 4.61
C SER A 322 -2.94 24.41 5.87
N ILE A 323 -2.33 25.16 6.80
CA ILE A 323 -1.89 24.62 8.09
C ILE A 323 -3.09 24.13 8.90
N MET A 324 -4.13 24.95 9.01
CA MET A 324 -5.33 24.59 9.78
C MET A 324 -6.05 23.37 9.22
N VAL A 325 -6.19 23.29 7.89
CA VAL A 325 -6.79 22.13 7.20
C VAL A 325 -5.93 20.89 7.38
N SER A 326 -4.60 21.00 7.29
CA SER A 326 -3.67 19.87 7.50
C SER A 326 -3.73 19.33 8.93
N VAL A 327 -3.73 20.22 9.93
CA VAL A 327 -3.87 19.85 11.35
C VAL A 327 -5.21 19.15 11.57
N THR A 328 -6.29 19.68 10.99
CA THR A 328 -7.62 19.08 11.09
C THR A 328 -7.68 17.71 10.41
N ALA A 329 -7.08 17.55 9.23
CA ALA A 329 -7.01 16.27 8.54
C ALA A 329 -6.27 15.21 9.38
N VAL A 330 -5.15 15.58 10.00
CA VAL A 330 -4.40 14.69 10.91
C VAL A 330 -5.23 14.36 12.15
N ALA A 331 -5.91 15.34 12.75
CA ALA A 331 -6.75 15.16 13.93
C ALA A 331 -7.94 14.22 13.65
N VAL A 332 -8.68 14.45 12.57
CA VAL A 332 -9.78 13.58 12.11
C VAL A 332 -9.26 12.16 11.87
N SER A 333 -8.12 12.03 11.21
CA SER A 333 -7.49 10.73 10.92
C SER A 333 -7.10 9.99 12.20
N TYR A 334 -6.60 10.71 13.21
CA TYR A 334 -6.31 10.14 14.53
C TYR A 334 -7.59 9.66 15.22
N LEU A 335 -8.67 10.46 15.20
CA LEU A 335 -9.95 10.07 15.79
C LEU A 335 -10.51 8.81 15.11
N ILE A 336 -10.49 8.73 13.79
CA ILE A 336 -10.96 7.56 13.03
C ILE A 336 -10.12 6.32 13.36
N TYR A 337 -8.79 6.47 13.39
CA TYR A 337 -7.91 5.39 13.81
C TYR A 337 -8.25 4.88 15.21
N ARG A 338 -8.47 5.78 16.18
CA ARG A 338 -8.72 5.43 17.59
C ARG A 338 -10.11 4.88 17.84
N LEU A 339 -11.13 5.42 17.16
CA LEU A 339 -12.54 5.14 17.43
C LEU A 339 -13.12 4.05 16.53
N ALA A 340 -12.62 3.90 15.31
CA ALA A 340 -13.14 2.91 14.36
C ALA A 340 -12.16 1.76 14.13
N GLU A 341 -10.93 2.06 13.71
CA GLU A 341 -10.00 1.00 13.32
C GLU A 341 -9.49 0.19 14.52
N GLN A 342 -9.03 0.87 15.57
CA GLN A 342 -8.40 0.21 16.71
C GLN A 342 -9.36 -0.76 17.45
N PRO A 343 -10.64 -0.41 17.70
CA PRO A 343 -11.58 -1.33 18.31
C PRO A 343 -11.84 -2.57 17.45
N LEU A 344 -12.03 -2.40 16.14
CA LEU A 344 -12.29 -3.53 15.25
C LEU A 344 -11.06 -4.46 15.15
N GLN A 345 -9.87 -3.88 15.02
CA GLN A 345 -8.63 -4.64 15.03
C GLN A 345 -8.46 -5.42 16.35
N ARG A 346 -8.85 -4.86 17.50
CA ARG A 346 -8.83 -5.55 18.80
C ARG A 346 -9.83 -6.70 18.86
N LEU A 347 -11.05 -6.51 18.36
CA LEU A 347 -12.10 -7.52 18.34
C LEU A 347 -11.71 -8.76 17.53
N MET A 348 -10.90 -8.57 16.49
CA MET A 348 -10.56 -9.63 15.52
C MET A 348 -9.21 -10.32 15.82
N ARG A 349 -8.37 -9.76 16.70
CA ARG A 349 -7.10 -10.37 17.16
C ARG A 349 -7.28 -11.73 17.87
N PRO A 350 -8.28 -11.95 18.76
CA PRO A 350 -8.48 -13.24 19.42
C PRO A 350 -8.89 -14.36 18.45
N ARG A 351 -9.76 -14.05 17.48
CA ARG A 351 -10.31 -15.03 16.52
C ARG A 351 -9.26 -15.55 15.53
N LEU A 352 -8.28 -14.72 15.16
CA LEU A 352 -7.17 -15.14 14.30
C LEU A 352 -6.15 -16.06 15.00
N ARG A 353 -6.00 -15.95 16.33
CA ARG A 353 -5.13 -16.84 17.13
C ARG A 353 -5.80 -18.16 17.48
N ALA A 354 -7.11 -18.17 17.75
CA ALA A 354 -7.87 -19.38 18.10
C ALA A 354 -7.91 -20.41 16.95
N SER A 355 -8.15 -19.97 15.70
CA SER A 355 -8.16 -20.87 14.52
C SER A 355 -6.77 -21.37 14.12
N ALA A 356 -5.69 -20.76 14.61
CA ALA A 356 -4.32 -21.24 14.41
C ALA A 356 -3.97 -22.41 15.35
N LYS A 357 -4.56 -22.43 16.56
CA LYS A 357 -4.39 -23.53 17.54
C LYS A 357 -5.11 -24.80 17.10
N PHE A 358 -6.33 -24.67 16.55
CA PHE A 358 -7.14 -25.81 16.08
C PHE A 358 -6.49 -26.59 14.91
N ARG A 359 -5.74 -25.91 14.03
CA ARG A 359 -5.06 -26.56 12.89
C ARG A 359 -3.70 -27.19 13.25
N ARG A 360 -3.15 -26.87 14.42
CA ARG A 360 -1.91 -27.50 14.95
C ARG A 360 -2.22 -28.77 15.73
N SER A 361 -3.39 -28.88 16.37
CA SER A 361 -3.82 -30.11 17.06
C SER A 361 -4.34 -31.21 16.11
N GLY A 362 -4.69 -30.88 14.88
CA GLY A 362 -5.15 -31.85 13.86
C GLY A 362 -4.05 -32.58 13.08
N ARG A 363 -2.76 -32.32 13.38
CA ARG A 363 -1.63 -33.16 12.92
C ARG A 363 -1.09 -33.94 14.13
N LEU A 364 -1.88 -34.87 14.64
CA LEU A 364 -1.33 -35.96 15.44
C LEU A 364 -0.65 -36.94 14.47
N THR A 365 0.62 -37.16 14.76
CA THR A 365 1.60 -38.03 14.09
C THR A 365 1.10 -39.46 13.88
N PRO A 366 1.38 -40.11 12.72
CA PRO A 366 1.32 -41.56 12.61
C PRO A 366 2.44 -42.19 13.46
N SER A 367 2.04 -43.13 14.32
CA SER A 367 2.78 -44.34 14.72
C SER A 367 4.26 -44.21 15.10
N ALA A 368 4.56 -44.29 16.39
CA ALA A 368 5.82 -44.85 16.87
C ALA A 368 5.66 -46.38 16.97
N LEU A 369 6.18 -47.12 15.99
CA LEU A 369 6.53 -48.52 16.16
C LEU A 369 7.91 -48.58 16.83
N PRO A 370 8.13 -49.38 17.88
CA PRO A 370 9.46 -49.61 18.42
C PRO A 370 10.26 -50.54 17.51
N ASP A 371 11.48 -50.09 17.23
CA ASP A 371 12.49 -50.69 16.39
C ASP A 371 13.00 -52.04 16.96
N LYS A 372 13.23 -53.01 16.07
CA LYS A 372 13.85 -54.30 16.40
C LYS A 372 15.36 -54.14 16.29
N GLY A 373 16.11 -54.46 17.34
CA GLY A 373 17.56 -54.52 17.25
C GLY A 373 18.24 -55.20 18.43
N ASP A 374 18.73 -56.41 18.15
CA ASP A 374 19.92 -57.05 18.72
C ASP A 374 19.81 -57.89 20.00
N LYS A 375 19.75 -59.21 19.80
CA LYS A 375 20.24 -60.24 20.75
C LYS A 375 21.03 -61.27 19.95
N SER A 376 22.35 -61.22 20.10
CA SER A 376 23.26 -62.28 19.69
C SER A 376 23.61 -63.17 20.91
N SER A 377 23.38 -64.47 20.71
CA SER A 377 24.03 -65.66 21.28
C SER A 377 24.51 -65.70 22.74
N GLU A 378 23.91 -66.61 23.51
CA GLU A 378 24.68 -67.56 24.33
C GLU A 378 23.98 -68.93 24.37
N LYS A 379 24.78 -70.00 24.32
CA LYS A 379 24.41 -71.40 24.01
C LYS A 379 24.07 -72.22 25.27
N ALA A 380 23.17 -73.20 25.05
CA ALA A 380 23.16 -74.59 25.55
C ALA A 380 22.91 -74.90 27.04
N SER A 381 21.85 -75.66 27.34
CA SER A 381 21.90 -77.12 27.62
C SER A 381 20.52 -77.69 28.01
N VAL A 382 20.27 -78.92 27.52
CA VAL A 382 19.16 -79.89 27.75
C VAL A 382 19.52 -80.72 29.02
N PRO A 383 18.61 -81.40 29.76
CA PRO A 383 17.31 -81.98 29.38
C PRO A 383 16.04 -81.42 30.02
#